data_AF-A0A533X869-F1
#
_entry.id   AF-A0A533X869-F1
#
_cell.length_a   1.000
_cell.length_b   1.000
_cell.length_c   1.000
_cell.angle_alpha   90.00
_cell.angle_beta   90.00
_cell.angle_gamma   90.00
#
_symmetry.space_group_name_H-M   'P 1'
#
loop_
_entity.id
_entity.type
_entity.pdbx_description
1 polymer ?
#
loop_
_entity_poly.entity_id
_entity_poly.type
_entity_poly.pdbx_seq_one_letter_code
_entity_poly.pdbx_strand_id
1 'polypeptide(L)'
;MTANRGHPRTGDPTAGSARQTEGRIKALGAIVMAAGLGKRMRSKLAKVLHPVAGRPMVLYGVELAERLASEGVAVVVGHQGDQVKGVIEARGPSAAGISRTFIVEQKEQLGTGHAVMQARTVFSRERGGPAERYVILNGDTPLLKESTVR
;
A
#
# COMPACT_ATOMS: atom_id res chain seq x y z
N MET A 1 -7.33 -35.36 -47.79
CA MET A 1 -8.66 -34.98 -47.28
C MET A 1 -8.89 -35.84 -46.05
N THR A 2 -9.01 -35.39 -44.80
CA THR A 2 -9.41 -34.11 -44.20
C THR A 2 -8.81 -34.08 -42.78
N ALA A 3 -8.50 -32.88 -42.29
CA ALA A 3 -7.97 -32.62 -40.95
C ALA A 3 -9.00 -32.91 -39.84
N ASN A 4 -8.53 -33.22 -38.63
CA ASN A 4 -9.14 -32.62 -37.44
C ASN A 4 -8.15 -32.47 -36.28
N ARG A 5 -7.95 -31.21 -35.87
CA ARG A 5 -7.15 -30.79 -34.71
C ARG A 5 -8.09 -30.69 -33.51
N GLY A 6 -7.68 -31.23 -32.37
CA GLY A 6 -8.35 -31.00 -31.08
C GLY A 6 -7.33 -30.72 -29.99
N HIS A 7 -6.89 -29.46 -29.89
CA HIS A 7 -6.15 -28.95 -28.74
C HIS A 7 -7.16 -28.35 -27.74
N PRO A 8 -7.23 -28.81 -26.47
CA PRO A 8 -8.08 -28.15 -25.49
C PRO A 8 -7.38 -26.91 -24.92
N ARG A 9 -7.95 -25.76 -25.31
CA ARG A 9 -8.20 -24.53 -24.54
C ARG A 9 -7.06 -24.00 -23.65
N THR A 10 -6.41 -22.97 -24.18
CA THR A 10 -5.76 -21.90 -23.43
C THR A 10 -6.69 -21.39 -22.32
N GLY A 11 -6.21 -21.44 -21.08
CA GLY A 11 -6.90 -20.86 -19.92
C GLY A 11 -7.13 -19.37 -20.12
N ASP A 12 -8.33 -18.93 -19.74
CA ASP A 12 -8.77 -17.55 -19.79
C ASP A 12 -7.93 -16.68 -18.82
N PRO A 13 -7.18 -15.67 -19.32
CA PRO A 13 -6.34 -14.82 -18.48
C PRO A 13 -7.16 -13.91 -17.55
N THR A 14 -8.48 -13.85 -17.68
CA THR A 14 -9.35 -12.98 -16.88
C THR A 14 -9.72 -13.55 -15.50
N ALA A 15 -9.51 -14.85 -15.26
CA ALA A 15 -9.92 -15.51 -14.01
C ALA A 15 -9.09 -15.13 -12.76
N GLY A 16 -7.93 -14.47 -12.93
CA GLY A 16 -7.04 -14.11 -11.82
C GLY A 16 -7.40 -12.81 -11.07
N SER A 17 -8.19 -11.92 -11.69
CA SER A 17 -8.48 -10.58 -11.15
C SER A 17 -9.65 -10.57 -10.16
N ALA A 18 -10.70 -11.36 -10.42
CA ALA A 18 -11.91 -11.37 -9.61
C ALA A 18 -11.67 -11.93 -8.19
N ARG A 19 -10.83 -12.96 -8.04
CA ARG A 19 -10.55 -13.63 -6.76
C ARG A 19 -9.84 -12.75 -5.71
N GLN A 20 -9.16 -11.68 -6.11
CA GLN A 20 -8.41 -10.83 -5.18
C GLN A 20 -9.25 -9.71 -4.54
N THR A 21 -10.45 -9.43 -5.06
CA THR A 21 -11.31 -8.37 -4.52
C THR A 21 -12.17 -8.86 -3.36
N GLU A 22 -12.50 -10.16 -3.32
CA GLU A 22 -13.30 -10.80 -2.25
C GLU A 22 -12.64 -10.78 -0.87
N GLY A 23 -11.32 -10.54 -0.79
CA GLY A 23 -10.59 -10.49 0.48
C GLY A 23 -10.63 -9.13 1.20
N ARG A 24 -10.91 -8.02 0.53
CA ARG A 24 -10.81 -6.69 1.16
C ARG A 24 -11.95 -6.43 2.15
N ILE A 25 -11.64 -5.77 3.25
CA ILE A 25 -12.62 -5.29 4.21
C ILE A 25 -13.35 -4.09 3.57
N LYS A 26 -14.67 -4.23 3.41
CA LYS A 26 -15.53 -3.16 2.85
C LYS A 26 -15.49 -1.89 3.72
N ALA A 27 -15.57 -0.75 3.04
CA ALA A 27 -15.56 0.59 3.63
C ALA A 27 -14.35 0.87 4.54
N LEU A 28 -13.21 0.19 4.29
CA LEU A 28 -11.95 0.41 5.00
C LEU A 28 -10.97 1.22 4.14
N GLY A 29 -10.51 2.35 4.66
CA GLY A 29 -9.34 3.06 4.19
C GLY A 29 -8.11 2.70 5.02
N ALA A 30 -6.93 2.63 4.40
CA ALA A 30 -5.68 2.38 5.12
C ALA A 30 -4.73 3.58 5.03
N ILE A 31 -4.01 3.84 6.12
CA ILE A 31 -3.00 4.89 6.23
C ILE A 31 -1.70 4.24 6.66
N VAL A 32 -0.66 4.32 5.82
CA VAL A 32 0.69 3.81 6.13
C VAL A 32 1.60 4.98 6.50
N MET A 33 2.08 4.97 7.74
CA MET A 33 2.90 6.04 8.31
C MET A 33 4.38 5.85 7.97
N ALA A 34 4.91 6.71 7.11
CA ALA A 34 6.29 6.66 6.62
C ALA A 34 7.03 8.02 6.71
N ALA A 35 6.47 8.99 7.43
CA ALA A 35 7.01 10.36 7.52
C ALA A 35 8.08 10.58 8.62
N GLY A 36 8.37 9.56 9.42
CA GLY A 36 9.26 9.67 10.57
C GLY A 36 10.74 9.86 10.21
N LEU A 37 11.42 10.73 10.96
CA LEU A 37 12.85 11.06 10.75
C LEU A 37 13.82 9.89 10.99
N GLY A 38 13.41 8.87 11.76
CA GLY A 38 14.27 7.71 12.00
C GLY A 38 15.57 8.01 12.79
N LYS A 39 15.70 9.15 13.48
CA LYS A 39 16.97 9.63 14.11
C LYS A 39 17.72 8.58 14.94
N ARG A 40 17.00 7.69 15.63
CA ARG A 40 17.59 6.61 16.44
C ARG A 40 18.37 5.57 15.62
N MET A 41 18.09 5.46 14.32
CA MET A 41 18.79 4.56 13.40
C MET A 41 20.22 4.98 13.12
N ARG A 42 20.59 6.25 13.34
CA ARG A 42 21.92 6.82 13.02
C ARG A 42 22.39 6.46 11.60
N SER A 43 21.46 6.48 10.64
CA SER A 43 21.68 6.11 9.25
C SER A 43 21.26 7.26 8.33
N LYS A 44 21.94 7.39 7.18
CA LYS A 44 21.54 8.34 6.13
C LYS A 44 20.28 7.89 5.41
N LEU A 45 20.01 6.59 5.40
CA LEU A 45 18.82 6.01 4.78
C LEU A 45 17.59 6.22 5.67
N ALA A 46 16.45 6.57 5.08
CA ALA A 46 15.18 6.63 5.80
C ALA A 46 14.89 5.31 6.54
N LYS A 47 14.34 5.37 7.76
CA LYS A 47 14.09 4.18 8.60
C LYS A 47 13.34 3.10 7.81
N VAL A 48 12.23 3.46 7.19
CA VAL A 48 11.33 2.53 6.49
C VAL A 48 11.92 1.95 5.19
N LEU A 49 13.05 2.48 4.72
CA LEU A 49 13.77 1.96 3.56
C LEU A 49 14.84 0.91 3.91
N HIS A 50 15.16 0.74 5.19
CA HIS A 50 16.10 -0.31 5.57
C HIS A 50 15.54 -1.70 5.20
N PRO A 51 16.38 -2.59 4.66
CA PRO A 51 15.92 -3.89 4.20
C PRO A 51 15.68 -4.85 5.38
N VAL A 52 14.59 -5.60 5.31
CA VAL A 52 14.31 -6.77 6.12
C VAL A 52 14.04 -7.92 5.16
N ALA A 53 14.77 -9.02 5.31
CA ALA A 53 14.78 -10.13 4.35
C ALA A 53 14.96 -9.66 2.88
N GLY A 54 15.87 -8.72 2.66
CA GLY A 54 16.19 -8.18 1.33
C GLY A 54 15.18 -7.17 0.75
N ARG A 55 14.13 -6.80 1.49
CA ARG A 55 13.07 -5.88 1.01
C ARG A 55 12.92 -4.67 1.92
N PRO A 56 12.74 -3.44 1.40
CA PRO A 56 12.46 -2.25 2.21
C PRO A 56 11.25 -2.44 3.14
N MET A 57 11.38 -2.08 4.43
CA MET A 57 10.31 -2.29 5.44
C MET A 57 8.95 -1.70 5.03
N VAL A 58 8.93 -0.54 4.37
CA VAL A 58 7.69 0.13 3.97
C VAL A 58 6.80 -0.73 3.08
N LEU A 59 7.40 -1.58 2.23
CA LEU A 59 6.66 -2.38 1.26
C LEU A 59 5.77 -3.42 1.94
N TYR A 60 6.20 -3.97 3.09
CA TYR A 60 5.40 -4.92 3.86
C TYR A 60 4.08 -4.30 4.33
N GLY A 61 4.14 -3.06 4.85
CA GLY A 61 2.95 -2.34 5.31
C GLY A 61 2.04 -1.91 4.16
N VAL A 62 2.61 -1.45 3.05
CA VAL A 62 1.85 -1.06 1.85
C VAL A 62 1.12 -2.27 1.25
N GLU A 63 1.80 -3.40 1.08
CA GLU A 63 1.18 -4.62 0.55
C GLU A 63 0.09 -5.17 1.47
N LEU A 64 0.30 -5.11 2.78
CA LEU A 64 -0.72 -5.50 3.75
C LEU A 64 -1.95 -4.57 3.64
N ALA A 65 -1.74 -3.26 3.56
CA ALA A 65 -2.81 -2.28 3.39
C ALA A 65 -3.61 -2.53 2.09
N GLU A 66 -2.95 -2.81 0.98
CA GLU A 66 -3.59 -3.07 -0.32
C GLU A 66 -4.46 -4.34 -0.34
N ARG A 67 -4.10 -5.35 0.46
CA ARG A 67 -4.91 -6.57 0.67
C ARG A 67 -6.11 -6.33 1.57
N LEU A 68 -6.01 -5.39 2.51
CA LEU A 68 -7.05 -5.12 3.51
C LEU A 68 -8.08 -4.08 3.04
N ALA A 69 -7.66 -2.97 2.46
CA ALA A 69 -8.49 -1.77 2.30
C ALA A 69 -9.23 -1.72 0.95
N SER A 70 -10.56 -1.59 0.98
CA SER A 70 -11.38 -1.37 -0.22
C SER A 70 -11.34 0.07 -0.72
N GLU A 71 -11.22 1.05 0.18
CA GLU A 71 -11.31 2.49 -0.14
C GLU A 71 -9.95 3.13 -0.48
N GLY A 72 -8.90 2.31 -0.57
CA GLY A 72 -7.56 2.75 -0.94
C GLY A 72 -6.60 2.93 0.23
N VAL A 73 -5.37 3.25 -0.12
CA VAL A 73 -4.21 3.31 0.79
C VAL A 73 -3.53 4.66 0.64
N ALA A 74 -3.46 5.43 1.73
CA ALA A 74 -2.65 6.64 1.81
C ALA A 74 -1.30 6.31 2.45
N VAL A 75 -0.19 6.54 1.75
CA VAL A 75 1.15 6.42 2.33
C VAL A 75 1.66 7.81 2.66
N VAL A 76 1.75 8.11 3.95
CA VAL A 76 2.17 9.43 4.42
C VAL A 76 3.70 9.46 4.52
N VAL A 77 4.34 10.19 3.63
CA VAL A 77 5.79 10.38 3.56
C VAL A 77 6.19 11.74 4.11
N GLY A 78 7.45 11.91 4.50
CA GLY A 78 7.95 13.13 5.12
C GLY A 78 9.41 13.34 4.77
N HIS A 79 10.29 13.35 5.76
CA HIS A 79 11.73 13.44 5.50
C HIS A 79 12.21 12.31 4.59
N GLN A 80 12.98 12.66 3.55
CA GLN A 80 13.41 11.74 2.48
C GLN A 80 12.23 11.08 1.73
N GLY A 81 11.08 11.76 1.69
CA GLY A 81 9.85 11.25 1.09
C GLY A 81 9.99 10.86 -0.38
N ASP A 82 10.81 11.57 -1.15
CA ASP A 82 11.08 11.24 -2.56
C ASP A 82 11.70 9.85 -2.74
N GLN A 83 12.61 9.46 -1.85
CA GLN A 83 13.21 8.12 -1.89
C GLN A 83 12.18 7.04 -1.54
N VAL A 84 11.32 7.31 -0.54
CA VAL A 84 10.25 6.39 -0.15
C VAL A 84 9.23 6.23 -1.28
N LYS A 85 8.81 7.35 -1.88
CA LYS A 85 7.94 7.40 -3.05
C LYS A 85 8.53 6.59 -4.21
N GLY A 86 9.79 6.85 -4.57
CA GLY A 86 10.47 6.14 -5.66
C GLY A 86 10.50 4.63 -5.46
N VAL A 87 10.75 4.16 -4.23
CA VAL A 87 10.72 2.71 -3.90
C VAL A 87 9.32 2.11 -4.03
N ILE A 88 8.28 2.83 -3.61
CA ILE A 88 6.89 2.36 -3.71
C ILE A 88 6.43 2.33 -5.17
N GLU A 89 6.76 3.36 -5.95
CA GLU A 89 6.42 3.47 -7.37
C GLU A 89 7.16 2.42 -8.23
N ALA A 90 8.45 2.17 -7.94
CA ALA A 90 9.27 1.19 -8.66
C ALA A 90 8.78 -0.25 -8.51
N ARG A 91 7.99 -0.56 -7.46
CA ARG A 91 7.34 -1.87 -7.31
C ARG A 91 6.31 -2.14 -8.42
N GLY A 92 5.80 -1.09 -9.06
CA GLY A 92 4.69 -1.18 -10.01
C GLY A 92 3.33 -1.38 -9.32
N PRO A 93 2.26 -1.51 -10.11
CA PRO A 93 0.92 -1.75 -9.58
C PRO A 93 0.87 -3.08 -8.81
N SER A 94 -0.05 -3.19 -7.84
CA SER A 94 -0.31 -4.47 -7.19
C SER A 94 -0.65 -5.55 -8.22
N ALA A 95 -0.49 -6.82 -7.87
CA ALA A 95 -0.81 -7.96 -8.74
C ALA A 95 -2.23 -7.92 -9.33
N ALA A 96 -3.14 -7.13 -8.76
CA ALA A 96 -4.49 -6.88 -9.26
C ALA A 96 -4.58 -5.80 -10.37
N GLY A 97 -3.46 -5.25 -10.86
CA GLY A 97 -3.39 -4.34 -12.01
C GLY A 97 -3.84 -2.90 -11.75
N ILE A 98 -4.52 -2.62 -10.63
CA ILE A 98 -4.95 -1.28 -10.22
C ILE A 98 -4.27 -0.94 -8.89
N SER A 99 -3.38 0.06 -8.90
CA SER A 99 -2.81 0.63 -7.68
C SER A 99 -3.81 1.62 -7.07
N ARG A 100 -4.32 1.32 -5.85
CA ARG A 100 -5.10 2.25 -5.02
C ARG A 100 -4.23 2.90 -3.94
N THR A 101 -2.94 3.02 -4.22
CA THR A 101 -1.93 3.53 -3.28
C THR A 101 -1.56 4.95 -3.69
N PHE A 102 -1.76 5.89 -2.76
CA PHE A 102 -1.57 7.32 -2.97
C PHE A 102 -0.49 7.82 -2.02
N ILE A 103 0.51 8.51 -2.55
CA ILE A 103 1.54 9.17 -1.75
C ILE A 103 1.01 10.51 -1.26
N VAL A 104 1.18 10.77 0.03
CA VAL A 104 0.76 12.01 0.69
C VAL A 104 1.94 12.57 1.47
N GLU A 105 2.24 13.84 1.29
CA GLU A 105 3.36 14.48 1.97
C GLU A 105 2.95 15.14 3.29
N GLN A 106 3.65 14.80 4.36
CA GLN A 106 3.71 15.58 5.58
C GLN A 106 4.92 16.51 5.51
N LYS A 107 4.72 17.70 4.94
CA LYS A 107 5.76 18.74 4.79
C LYS A 107 6.37 19.15 6.13
N GLU A 108 5.50 19.41 7.13
CA GLU A 108 5.90 19.74 8.49
C GLU A 108 5.65 18.55 9.43
N GLN A 109 6.71 18.02 10.06
CA GLN A 109 6.60 16.85 10.95
C GLN A 109 6.09 17.22 12.36
N LEU A 110 4.87 17.75 12.45
CA LEU A 110 4.17 18.14 13.68
C LEU A 110 3.60 16.95 14.49
N GLY A 111 4.16 15.75 14.31
CA GLY A 111 3.73 14.53 14.98
C GLY A 111 2.81 13.62 14.16
N THR A 112 2.40 12.49 14.75
CA THR A 112 1.66 11.42 14.07
C THR A 112 0.21 11.79 13.77
N GLY A 113 -0.47 12.52 14.67
CA GLY A 113 -1.82 13.02 14.43
C GLY A 113 -1.87 13.92 13.19
N HIS A 114 -0.91 14.84 13.05
CA HIS A 114 -0.78 15.69 11.87
C HIS A 114 -0.56 14.87 10.59
N ALA A 115 0.25 13.82 10.65
CA ALA A 115 0.48 12.93 9.51
C ALA A 115 -0.82 12.22 9.07
N VAL A 116 -1.62 11.70 10.01
CA VAL A 116 -2.92 11.10 9.70
C VAL A 116 -3.87 12.12 9.04
N MET A 117 -3.86 13.38 9.50
CA MET A 117 -4.69 14.43 8.89
C MET A 117 -4.35 14.70 7.42
N GLN A 118 -3.10 14.52 7.00
CA GLN A 118 -2.72 14.71 5.59
C GLN A 118 -3.43 13.71 4.67
N ALA A 119 -3.71 12.50 5.16
CA ALA A 119 -4.34 11.43 4.39
C ALA A 119 -5.79 11.76 3.97
N ARG A 120 -6.43 12.79 4.57
CA ARG A 120 -7.80 13.21 4.21
C ARG A 120 -7.95 13.55 2.73
N THR A 121 -6.87 13.99 2.08
CA THR A 121 -6.85 14.30 0.64
C THR A 121 -7.12 13.08 -0.25
N VAL A 122 -6.76 11.89 0.22
CA VAL A 122 -6.97 10.61 -0.49
C VAL A 122 -8.42 10.16 -0.40
N PHE A 123 -9.07 10.40 0.74
CA PHE A 123 -10.44 9.97 1.03
C PHE A 123 -11.45 11.11 0.87
N SER A 124 -11.19 12.02 -0.09
CA SER A 124 -12.08 13.14 -0.39
C SER A 124 -13.32 12.67 -1.17
N ARG A 125 -14.39 13.48 -1.18
CA ARG A 125 -15.61 13.19 -1.96
C ARG A 125 -15.33 13.00 -3.46
N GLU A 126 -14.35 13.70 -3.99
CA GLU A 126 -13.91 13.58 -5.39
C GLU A 126 -13.29 12.20 -5.70
N ARG A 127 -12.87 11.45 -4.67
CA ARG A 127 -12.19 10.16 -4.78
C ARG A 127 -13.03 8.99 -4.24
N GLY A 128 -14.34 9.18 -4.09
CA GLY A 128 -15.26 8.16 -3.58
C GLY A 128 -15.77 8.43 -2.16
N GLY A 129 -15.30 9.49 -1.50
CA GLY A 129 -15.75 9.88 -0.17
C GLY A 129 -14.95 9.26 0.97
N PRO A 130 -15.28 9.63 2.22
CA PRO A 130 -14.62 9.07 3.39
C PRO A 130 -14.96 7.58 3.53
N ALA A 131 -13.97 6.79 3.91
CA ALA A 131 -14.21 5.43 4.39
C ALA A 131 -14.99 5.47 5.72
N GLU A 132 -15.75 4.41 6.01
CA GLU A 132 -16.43 4.25 7.31
C GLU A 132 -15.44 3.93 8.42
N ARG A 133 -14.38 3.17 8.08
CA ARG A 133 -13.34 2.75 9.01
C ARG A 133 -11.97 3.05 8.43
N TYR A 134 -11.03 3.29 9.33
CA TYR A 134 -9.63 3.53 8.98
C TYR A 134 -8.73 2.61 9.79
N VAL A 135 -7.73 2.03 9.13
CA VAL A 135 -6.61 1.36 9.79
C VAL A 135 -5.34 2.19 9.58
N ILE A 136 -4.60 2.41 10.66
CA ILE A 136 -3.32 3.12 10.63
C ILE A 136 -2.21 2.11 10.89
N LEU A 137 -1.33 1.94 9.92
CA LEU A 137 -0.19 1.03 9.96
C LEU A 137 1.11 1.83 10.04
N ASN A 138 2.07 1.36 10.84
CA ASN A 138 3.41 1.93 10.83
C ASN A 138 4.23 1.31 9.70
N GLY A 139 4.95 2.12 8.92
CA GLY A 139 5.79 1.64 7.82
C GLY A 139 7.06 0.90 8.25
N ASP A 140 7.28 0.72 9.55
CA ASP A 140 8.46 0.08 10.16
C ASP A 140 8.13 -1.20 10.93
N THR A 141 6.93 -1.76 10.75
CA THR A 141 6.50 -3.03 11.35
C THR A 141 6.38 -4.13 10.28
N PRO A 142 7.50 -4.63 9.71
CA PRO A 142 7.47 -5.53 8.55
C PRO A 142 6.90 -6.92 8.83
N LEU A 143 6.82 -7.33 10.11
CA LEU A 143 6.32 -8.64 10.52
C LEU A 143 4.83 -8.65 10.91
N LEU A 144 4.14 -7.51 10.77
CA LEU A 144 2.71 -7.42 11.07
C LEU A 144 1.92 -8.33 10.11
N LYS A 145 1.12 -9.23 10.68
CA LYS A 145 0.33 -10.20 9.92
C LYS A 145 -1.08 -9.69 9.68
N GLU A 146 -1.66 -10.13 8.58
CA GLU A 146 -3.04 -9.82 8.24
C GLU A 146 -4.04 -10.30 9.30
N SER A 147 -3.83 -11.49 9.85
CA SER A 147 -4.65 -12.05 10.94
C SER A 147 -4.59 -11.25 12.25
N THR A 148 -3.60 -10.37 12.41
CA THR A 148 -3.50 -9.48 13.58
C THR A 148 -4.31 -8.20 13.39
N VAL A 149 -4.57 -7.81 12.14
CA VAL A 149 -5.26 -6.56 11.78
C VAL A 149 -6.76 -6.79 11.51
N ARG A 150 -7.13 -7.97 11.04
CA ARG A 150 -8.53 -8.36 10.76
C ARG A 150 -9.36 -8.59 12.02
#